data_AF-A0A662RM69-F1
#
_entry.id   AF-A0A662RM69-F1
#
_cell.length_a   1.000
_cell.length_b   1.000
_cell.length_c   1.000
_cell.angle_alpha   90.00
_cell.angle_beta   90.00
_cell.angle_gamma   90.00
#
_symmetry.space_group_name_H-M   'P 1'
#
loop_
_entity.id
_entity.type
_entity.pdbx_description
1 polymer ?
#
loop_
_entity_poly.entity_id
_entity_poly.type
_entity_poly.pdbx_seq_one_letter_code
_entity_poly.pdbx_strand_id
1 'polypeptide(L)'
;MFITLFLVSVAMELNLFDSVSAILEPLTNILGLESEVVLISATEIVNTYSGLILAGSFLDKGLITTKGVLIALLLGTVVSFSTRFVKHSLPLHVSLFGPKLGSKTVAVNAGTTLVIDVLFIIVLLII
;
A
#
# COMPACT_ATOMS: atom_id res chain seq x y z
N MET A 1 -0.42 17.74 5.42
CA MET A 1 0.91 17.08 5.41
C MET A 1 1.50 16.99 6.80
N PHE A 2 1.78 18.11 7.48
CA PHE A 2 2.32 18.05 8.86
C PHE A 2 1.36 17.35 9.85
N ILE A 3 0.07 17.73 9.85
CA ILE A 3 -0.95 17.14 10.74
C ILE A 3 -1.09 15.63 10.50
N THR A 4 -1.11 15.20 9.24
CA THR A 4 -1.25 13.77 8.89
C THR A 4 -0.03 12.96 9.30
N LEU A 5 1.19 13.51 9.12
CA LEU A 5 2.41 12.86 9.59
C LEU A 5 2.40 12.73 11.12
N PHE A 6 2.06 13.81 11.82
CA PHE A 6 1.95 13.81 13.28
C PHE A 6 0.93 12.77 13.79
N LEU A 7 -0.26 12.71 13.18
CA LEU A 7 -1.28 11.71 13.53
C LEU A 7 -0.80 10.28 13.29
N VAL A 8 -0.08 10.03 12.19
CA VAL A 8 0.49 8.71 11.92
C VAL A 8 1.56 8.36 12.96
N SER A 9 2.44 9.30 13.33
CA SER A 9 3.44 9.07 14.39
C SER A 9 2.78 8.75 15.73
N VAL A 10 1.74 9.48 16.13
CA VAL A 10 0.98 9.18 17.36
C VAL A 10 0.30 7.81 17.25
N ALA A 11 -0.26 7.47 16.10
CA ALA A 11 -0.89 6.17 15.87
C ALA A 11 0.10 5.01 15.95
N MET A 12 1.35 5.20 15.51
CA MET A 12 2.43 4.22 15.66
C MET A 12 2.76 4.00 17.13
N GLU A 13 2.88 5.09 17.91
CA GLU A 13 3.22 5.01 19.33
C GLU A 13 2.10 4.40 20.18
N LEU A 14 0.84 4.54 19.74
CA LEU A 14 -0.33 3.90 20.33
C LEU A 14 -0.58 2.47 19.83
N ASN A 15 0.29 1.91 18.98
CA ASN A 15 0.14 0.60 18.34
C ASN A 15 -1.21 0.41 17.60
N LEU A 16 -1.77 1.49 17.05
CA LEU A 16 -3.06 1.44 16.34
C LEU A 16 -2.97 0.65 15.02
N PHE A 17 -1.75 0.38 14.54
CA PHE A 17 -1.51 -0.39 13.33
C PHE A 17 -1.57 -1.90 13.54
N ASP A 18 -1.57 -2.39 14.78
CA ASP A 18 -1.56 -3.84 15.09
C ASP A 18 -2.72 -4.58 14.44
N SER A 19 -3.89 -3.95 14.33
CA SER A 19 -5.06 -4.53 13.68
C SER A 19 -4.86 -4.72 12.17
N VAL A 20 -4.16 -3.80 11.50
CA VAL A 20 -3.82 -3.91 10.08
C VAL A 20 -2.67 -4.90 9.90
N SER A 21 -1.70 -4.86 10.81
CA SER A 21 -0.57 -5.78 10.83
C SER A 21 -1.01 -7.23 10.96
N ALA A 22 -2.00 -7.54 11.81
CA ALA A 22 -2.53 -8.88 11.98
C ALA A 22 -3.17 -9.48 10.71
N ILE A 23 -3.63 -8.63 9.78
CA ILE A 23 -4.19 -9.07 8.49
C ILE A 23 -3.06 -9.37 7.49
N LEU A 24 -1.98 -8.60 7.55
CA LEU A 24 -0.86 -8.69 6.62
C LEU A 24 0.20 -9.71 7.07
N GLU A 25 0.35 -9.96 8.37
CA GLU A 25 1.31 -10.91 8.95
C GLU A 25 1.21 -12.32 8.36
N PRO A 26 0.01 -12.95 8.23
CA PRO A 26 -0.09 -14.26 7.61
C PRO A 26 0.41 -14.26 6.17
N LEU A 27 0.11 -13.20 5.41
CA LEU A 27 0.53 -13.07 4.02
C LEU A 27 2.05 -12.93 3.92
N THR A 28 2.66 -12.05 4.71
CA THR A 28 4.12 -11.85 4.69
C THR A 28 4.87 -13.08 5.20
N ASN A 29 4.34 -13.78 6.20
CA ASN A 29 4.93 -15.01 6.72
C ASN A 29 4.93 -16.15 5.69
N ILE A 30 3.83 -16.32 4.94
CA ILE A 30 3.76 -17.30 3.84
C ILE A 30 4.79 -16.97 2.75
N LEU A 31 5.03 -15.68 2.51
CA LEU A 31 5.99 -15.20 1.52
C LEU A 31 7.43 -15.16 2.03
N GLY A 32 7.68 -15.51 3.30
CA GLY A 32 9.02 -15.50 3.90
C GLY A 32 9.64 -14.11 4.00
N LEU A 33 8.82 -13.07 4.12
CA LEU A 33 9.25 -11.67 4.16
C LEU A 33 9.61 -11.22 5.58
N GLU A 34 10.43 -10.17 5.69
CA GLU A 34 10.82 -9.57 6.95
C GLU A 34 9.61 -8.98 7.70
N SER A 35 9.65 -8.98 9.04
CA SER A 35 8.58 -8.45 9.89
C SER A 35 8.25 -6.97 9.61
N GLU A 36 9.27 -6.21 9.22
CA GLU A 36 9.26 -4.80 8.91
C GLU A 36 8.36 -4.47 7.70
N VAL A 37 8.19 -5.42 6.77
CA VAL A 37 7.33 -5.28 5.58
C VAL A 37 5.90 -4.98 5.99
N VAL A 38 5.41 -5.64 7.03
CA VAL A 38 4.04 -5.48 7.53
C VAL A 38 3.79 -4.05 8.00
N LEU A 39 4.67 -3.52 8.84
CA LEU A 39 4.51 -2.20 9.44
C LEU A 39 4.64 -1.10 8.40
N ILE A 40 5.59 -1.22 7.46
CA ILE A 40 5.72 -0.29 6.34
C ILE A 40 4.44 -0.30 5.50
N SER A 41 3.94 -1.48 5.13
CA SER A 41 2.71 -1.61 4.33
C SER A 41 1.50 -0.99 5.03
N ALA A 42 1.31 -1.27 6.33
CA ALA A 42 0.24 -0.71 7.14
C ALA A 42 0.32 0.83 7.23
N THR A 43 1.54 1.36 7.38
CA THR A 43 1.78 2.80 7.46
C THR A 43 1.51 3.48 6.11
N GLU A 44 1.98 2.86 5.01
CA GLU A 44 1.77 3.29 3.63
C GLU A 44 0.28 3.39 3.28
N ILE A 45 -0.54 2.46 3.79
CA ILE A 45 -2.00 2.48 3.61
C ILE A 45 -2.65 3.74 4.17
N VAL A 46 -2.15 4.24 5.30
CA VAL A 46 -2.68 5.44 5.95
C VAL A 46 -2.06 6.69 5.36
N ASN A 47 -0.75 6.69 5.13
CA ASN A 47 -0.05 7.80 4.52
C ASN A 47 1.22 7.35 3.78
N THR A 48 1.23 7.53 2.46
CA THR A 48 2.37 7.21 1.60
C THR A 48 3.68 7.86 2.01
N TYR A 49 3.66 9.10 2.50
CA TYR A 49 4.90 9.76 2.93
C TYR A 49 5.44 9.14 4.22
N SER A 50 4.57 8.82 5.18
CA SER A 50 4.96 8.12 6.40
C SER A 50 5.53 6.72 6.09
N GLY A 51 4.89 5.98 5.17
CA GLY A 51 5.37 4.66 4.73
C GLY A 51 6.76 4.74 4.11
N LEU A 52 6.98 5.68 3.18
CA LEU A 52 8.29 5.96 2.59
C LEU A 52 9.37 6.34 3.61
N ILE A 53 9.06 7.23 4.56
CA ILE A 53 10.00 7.64 5.60
C ILE A 53 10.38 6.44 6.49
N LEU A 54 9.39 5.63 6.87
CA LEU A 54 9.61 4.45 7.69
C LEU A 54 10.45 3.41 6.95
N ALA A 55 10.14 3.16 5.68
CA ALA A 55 10.90 2.26 4.83
C ALA A 55 12.37 2.70 4.69
N GLY A 56 12.61 3.99 4.47
CA GLY A 56 13.97 4.55 4.43
C GLY A 56 14.71 4.37 5.75
N SER A 57 14.04 4.60 6.88
CA SER A 57 14.61 4.41 8.23
C SER A 57 15.01 2.96 8.51
N PHE A 58 14.17 2.00 8.11
CA PHE A 58 14.47 0.57 8.29
C PHE A 58 15.58 0.09 7.35
N LEU A 59 15.61 0.61 6.11
CA LEU A 59 16.68 0.30 5.16
C LEU A 59 18.04 0.82 5.63
N ASP A 60 18.09 2.05 6.13
CA ASP A 60 19.32 2.68 6.66
C ASP A 60 19.86 1.93 7.89
N LYS A 61 18.96 1.41 8.74
CA LYS A 61 19.31 0.58 9.90
C LYS A 61 19.67 -0.87 9.53
N GLY A 62 19.55 -1.27 8.27
CA GLY A 62 19.80 -2.64 7.81
C GLY A 62 18.80 -3.67 8.35
N LEU A 63 17.60 -3.24 8.76
CA LEU A 63 16.56 -4.12 9.31
C LEU A 63 15.77 -4.85 8.22
N ILE A 64 15.76 -4.30 7.01
CA ILE A 64 15.00 -4.81 5.87
C ILE A 64 15.87 -4.74 4.61
N THR A 65 15.72 -5.70 3.71
CA THR A 65 16.39 -5.67 2.41
C THR A 65 15.73 -4.63 1.49
N THR A 66 16.48 -4.15 0.48
CA THR A 66 15.90 -3.29 -0.58
C THR A 66 14.69 -3.96 -1.24
N LYS A 67 14.74 -5.28 -1.39
CA LYS A 67 13.65 -6.10 -1.91
C LYS A 67 12.41 -6.06 -1.01
N GLY A 68 12.60 -6.27 0.29
CA GLY A 68 11.53 -6.16 1.29
C GLY A 68 10.88 -4.77 1.29
N VAL A 69 11.68 -3.70 1.17
CA VAL A 69 11.17 -2.32 1.06
C VAL A 69 10.25 -2.14 -0.15
N LEU A 70 10.69 -2.60 -1.33
CA LEU A 70 9.90 -2.49 -2.55
C LEU A 70 8.59 -3.26 -2.42
N ILE A 71 8.63 -4.48 -1.90
CA ILE A 71 7.44 -5.30 -1.67
C ILE A 71 6.50 -4.62 -0.68
N ALA A 72 7.01 -4.06 0.42
CA ALA A 72 6.21 -3.38 1.43
C ALA A 72 5.45 -2.16 0.89
N LEU A 73 6.13 -1.32 0.11
CA LEU A 73 5.53 -0.13 -0.49
C LEU A 73 4.49 -0.50 -1.57
N LEU A 74 4.77 -1.55 -2.36
CA LEU A 74 3.81 -2.07 -3.35
C LEU A 74 2.56 -2.64 -2.66
N LEU A 75 2.72 -3.42 -1.60
CA LEU A 75 1.60 -3.95 -0.81
C LEU A 75 0.71 -2.82 -0.25
N GLY A 76 1.33 -1.78 0.33
CA GLY A 76 0.58 -0.63 0.82
C GLY A 76 -0.17 0.12 -0.29
N THR A 77 0.45 0.24 -1.48
CA THR A 77 -0.15 0.88 -2.66
C THR A 77 -1.38 0.11 -3.16
N VAL A 78 -1.28 -1.22 -3.30
CA VAL A 78 -2.36 -2.10 -3.75
C VAL A 78 -3.61 -1.93 -2.89
N VAL A 79 -3.44 -1.83 -1.57
CA VAL A 79 -4.57 -1.67 -0.64
C VAL A 79 -5.12 -0.24 -0.66
N SER A 80 -4.26 0.78 -0.63
CA SER A 80 -4.64 2.20 -0.70
C SER A 80 -5.43 2.54 -1.97
N PHE A 81 -5.05 1.93 -3.09
CA PHE A 81 -5.63 2.14 -4.40
C PHE A 81 -7.15 2.02 -4.42
N SER A 82 -7.69 1.04 -3.69
CA SER A 82 -9.14 0.80 -3.57
C SER A 82 -9.92 2.06 -3.11
N THR A 83 -9.39 2.79 -2.13
CA THR A 83 -10.09 3.96 -1.56
C THR A 83 -10.08 5.18 -2.47
N ARG A 84 -8.95 5.41 -3.17
CA ARG A 84 -8.78 6.53 -4.12
C ARG A 84 -9.66 6.34 -5.36
N PHE A 85 -9.83 5.09 -5.79
CA PHE A 85 -10.64 4.73 -6.95
C PHE A 85 -12.11 5.09 -6.77
N VAL A 86 -12.69 4.72 -5.62
CA VAL A 86 -14.11 4.97 -5.34
C VAL A 86 -14.38 6.47 -5.20
N LYS A 87 -13.49 7.22 -4.53
CA LYS A 87 -13.75 8.62 -4.19
C LYS A 87 -13.43 9.62 -5.30
N HIS A 88 -12.50 9.30 -6.20
CA HIS A 88 -12.04 10.26 -7.22
C HIS A 88 -12.20 9.74 -8.65
N SER A 89 -11.70 8.53 -8.92
CA SER A 89 -11.68 8.00 -10.29
C SER A 89 -13.09 7.73 -10.82
N LEU A 90 -13.94 7.10 -10.00
CA LEU A 90 -15.29 6.74 -10.40
C LEU A 90 -16.18 7.95 -10.69
N PRO A 91 -16.32 8.97 -9.82
CA PRO A 91 -17.14 10.14 -10.11
C PRO A 91 -16.69 10.89 -11.37
N LEU A 92 -15.38 11.03 -11.57
CA LEU A 92 -14.81 11.73 -12.73
C LEU A 92 -15.13 11.01 -14.04
N HIS A 93 -14.90 9.70 -14.11
CA HIS A 93 -15.18 8.94 -15.33
C HIS A 93 -16.68 8.79 -15.60
N VAL A 94 -17.50 8.67 -14.54
CA VAL A 94 -18.95 8.67 -14.68
C VAL A 94 -19.45 10.03 -15.19
N SER A 95 -18.87 11.14 -14.75
CA SER A 95 -19.21 12.47 -15.26
C SER A 95 -18.84 12.68 -16.73
N LEU A 96 -17.73 12.08 -17.19
CA LEU A 96 -17.24 12.25 -18.57
C LEU A 96 -17.92 11.31 -19.58
N PHE A 97 -18.15 10.06 -19.20
CA PHE A 97 -18.59 8.99 -20.12
C PHE A 97 -19.97 8.42 -19.78
N GLY A 98 -20.64 8.96 -18.75
CA GLY A 98 -21.87 8.43 -18.20
C GLY A 98 -21.66 7.18 -17.31
N PRO A 99 -22.70 6.71 -16.62
CA PRO A 99 -22.57 5.65 -15.60
C PRO A 99 -22.05 4.33 -16.15
N LYS A 100 -22.51 3.91 -17.34
CA LYS A 100 -22.20 2.59 -17.91
C LYS A 100 -20.78 2.49 -18.46
N LEU A 101 -20.35 3.47 -19.25
CA LEU A 101 -19.00 3.47 -19.83
C LEU A 101 -17.97 3.93 -18.80
N GLY A 102 -18.29 4.95 -17.99
CA GLY A 102 -17.39 5.47 -16.96
C GLY A 102 -17.01 4.41 -15.92
N SER A 103 -17.99 3.67 -15.39
CA SER A 103 -17.72 2.58 -14.44
C SER A 103 -16.90 1.45 -15.06
N LYS A 104 -17.18 1.07 -16.32
CA LYS A 104 -16.43 0.02 -17.03
C LYS A 104 -14.97 0.42 -17.24
N THR A 105 -14.71 1.66 -17.67
CA THR A 105 -13.34 2.17 -17.83
C THR A 105 -12.57 2.14 -16.53
N VAL A 106 -13.21 2.58 -15.43
CA VAL A 106 -12.59 2.57 -14.11
C VAL A 106 -12.31 1.15 -13.63
N ALA A 107 -13.22 0.20 -13.86
CA ALA A 107 -13.02 -1.19 -13.50
C ALA A 107 -11.85 -1.83 -14.26
N VAL A 108 -11.74 -1.58 -15.58
CA VAL A 108 -10.62 -2.07 -16.40
C VAL A 108 -9.30 -1.47 -15.94
N ASN A 109 -9.26 -0.15 -15.71
CA ASN A 109 -8.07 0.53 -15.22
C ASN A 109 -7.65 0.00 -13.84
N ALA A 110 -8.62 -0.14 -12.93
CA ALA A 110 -8.39 -0.69 -11.60
C ALA A 110 -7.80 -2.10 -11.65
N GLY A 111 -8.43 -2.99 -12.42
CA GLY A 111 -7.97 -4.36 -12.57
C GLY A 111 -6.58 -4.43 -13.21
N THR A 112 -6.31 -3.60 -14.22
CA THR A 112 -5.01 -3.57 -14.89
C THR A 112 -3.90 -3.13 -13.94
N THR A 113 -4.11 -2.05 -13.17
CA THR A 113 -3.12 -1.62 -12.18
C THR A 113 -2.86 -2.68 -11.12
N LEU A 114 -3.91 -3.30 -10.56
CA LEU A 114 -3.77 -4.36 -9.57
C LEU A 114 -2.99 -5.57 -10.12
N VAL A 115 -3.27 -5.97 -11.36
CA VAL A 115 -2.54 -7.07 -12.02
C VAL A 115 -1.06 -6.72 -12.18
N ILE A 116 -0.74 -5.49 -12.59
CA ILE A 116 0.64 -5.03 -12.73
C ILE A 116 1.37 -5.03 -11.39
N ASP A 117 0.75 -4.49 -10.34
CA ASP A 117 1.35 -4.44 -9.00
C ASP A 117 1.63 -5.85 -8.45
N VAL A 118 0.67 -6.77 -8.60
CA VAL A 118 0.83 -8.18 -8.19
C VAL A 118 1.93 -8.86 -9.00
N LEU A 119 2.02 -8.60 -10.31
CA LEU A 119 3.11 -9.13 -11.14
C LEU A 119 4.48 -8.64 -10.67
N PHE A 120 4.62 -7.36 -10.34
CA PHE A 120 5.88 -6.82 -9.80
C PHE A 120 6.25 -7.47 -8.47
N ILE A 121 5.29 -7.67 -7.56
CA ILE A 121 5.54 -8.36 -6.29
C ILE A 121 6.02 -9.80 -6.55
N ILE A 122 5.39 -10.53 -7.48
CA ILE A 122 5.79 -11.89 -7.83
C ILE A 122 7.20 -11.93 -8.42
N VAL A 123 7.51 -11.01 -9.35
CA VAL A 123 8.84 -10.91 -9.95
C VAL A 123 9.90 -10.62 -8.88
N LEU A 124 9.62 -9.70 -7.97
CA LEU A 124 10.51 -9.40 -6.84
C LEU A 124 10.67 -10.59 -5.90
N LEU A 125 9.66 -11.43 -5.69
CA LEU A 125 9.80 -12.61 -4.84
C LEU A 125 10.73 -13.67 -5.46
N ILE A 126 10.75 -13.79 -6.78
CA ILE A 126 11.53 -14.80 -7.51
C ILE A 126 13.02 -14.44 -7.60
N ILE A 127 13.34 -13.14 -7.63
CA ILE A 127 14.72 -12.61 -7.74
C ILE A 127 15.36 -12.51 -6.35
#